data_AF-A0A965MYD3-F1
#
_entry.id   AF-A0A965MYD3-F1
#
_cell.length_a   1.000
_cell.length_b   1.000
_cell.length_c   1.000
_cell.angle_alpha   90.00
_cell.angle_beta   90.00
_cell.angle_gamma   90.00
#
_symmetry.space_group_name_H-M   'P 1'
#
loop_
_entity.id
_entity.type
_entity.pdbx_description
1 polymer ?
#
loop_
_entity_poly.entity_id
_entity_poly.type
_entity_poly.pdbx_seq_one_letter_code
_entity_poly.pdbx_strand_id
1 'polypeptide(L)'
;MLYRTREIGSSIDLNDVCRGDGFLFVRDGVGVAGRGITATCDEPGLHSFLGSLNEAPGSVTPPTGHGPAVFGTVPFLPSGTATFVLPRLCITKDAGGRTFATLSGPDESSVSESALDEALNAATAVTRP
;
A
#
# COMPACT_ATOMS: atom_id res chain seq x y z
N MET A 1 -1.48 -5.68 -13.82
CA MET A 1 -1.39 -4.71 -12.72
C MET A 1 0.07 -4.52 -12.39
N LEU A 2 0.52 -3.28 -12.26
CA LEU A 2 1.89 -2.94 -11.92
C LEU A 2 1.97 -2.34 -10.51
N TYR A 3 3.15 -2.42 -9.91
CA TYR A 3 3.50 -1.64 -8.74
C TYR A 3 4.90 -1.05 -8.88
N ARG A 4 5.10 0.13 -8.30
CA ARG A 4 6.41 0.73 -8.12
C ARG A 4 6.67 0.94 -6.64
N THR A 5 7.83 0.49 -6.18
CA THR A 5 8.30 0.72 -4.81
C THR A 5 9.48 1.67 -4.81
N ARG A 6 9.55 2.53 -3.80
CA ARG A 6 10.66 3.45 -3.54
C ARG A 6 10.94 3.52 -2.05
N GLU A 7 12.21 3.44 -1.66
CA GLU A 7 12.61 3.78 -0.29
C GLU A 7 12.48 5.29 -0.10
N ILE A 8 11.88 5.70 1.01
CA ILE A 8 11.66 7.11 1.33
C ILE A 8 12.34 7.45 2.67
N GLY A 9 13.13 8.52 2.66
CA GLY A 9 13.95 8.94 3.81
C GLY A 9 13.22 9.84 4.81
N SER A 10 11.95 10.14 4.61
CA SER A 10 11.16 11.03 5.49
C SER A 10 10.47 10.25 6.61
N SER A 11 10.37 10.89 7.78
CA SER A 11 9.56 10.38 8.91
C SER A 11 8.07 10.57 8.61
N ILE A 12 7.53 9.81 7.66
CA ILE A 12 6.09 9.79 7.40
C ILE A 12 5.37 9.18 8.60
N ASP A 13 4.35 9.87 9.12
CA ASP A 13 3.40 9.28 10.06
C ASP A 13 2.40 8.41 9.27
N LEU A 14 2.28 7.15 9.66
CA LEU A 14 1.37 6.20 9.02
C LEU A 14 -0.10 6.61 9.22
N ASN A 15 -0.42 7.37 10.26
CA ASN A 15 -1.76 7.93 10.47
C ASN A 15 -2.10 9.01 9.44
N ASP A 16 -1.12 9.83 9.04
CA ASP A 16 -1.31 10.88 8.02
C ASP A 16 -1.55 10.28 6.63
N VAL A 17 -1.01 9.08 6.38
CA VAL A 17 -1.27 8.32 5.16
C VAL A 17 -2.67 7.74 5.18
N CYS A 18 -3.05 7.03 6.25
CA CYS A 18 -4.34 6.35 6.34
C CYS A 18 -5.51 7.34 6.36
N ARG A 19 -5.46 8.37 7.21
CA ARG A 19 -6.56 9.32 7.43
C ARG A 19 -7.91 8.61 7.68
N GLY A 20 -9.01 9.24 7.27
CA GLY A 20 -10.37 8.76 7.53
C GLY A 20 -10.88 7.70 6.56
N ASP A 21 -10.22 7.49 5.42
CA ASP A 21 -10.67 6.62 4.32
C ASP A 21 -9.65 5.57 3.88
N GLY A 22 -8.52 5.47 4.58
CA GLY A 22 -7.46 4.51 4.32
C GLY A 22 -7.52 3.26 5.20
N PHE A 23 -6.44 2.51 5.16
CA PHE A 23 -6.26 1.27 5.89
C PHE A 23 -5.01 1.36 6.76
N LEU A 24 -5.05 0.90 8.01
CA LEU A 24 -3.92 1.00 8.92
C LEU A 24 -3.76 -0.27 9.74
N PHE A 25 -2.55 -0.81 9.74
CA PHE A 25 -2.13 -1.85 10.67
C PHE A 25 -0.78 -1.45 11.25
N VAL A 26 -0.78 -0.98 12.49
CA VAL A 26 0.39 -0.41 13.16
C VAL A 26 0.51 -0.93 14.58
N ARG A 27 1.75 -1.18 14.99
CA ARG A 27 2.15 -1.46 16.36
C ARG A 27 3.47 -0.77 16.65
N ASP A 28 3.52 0.06 17.69
CA ASP A 28 4.74 0.77 18.12
C ASP A 28 5.41 1.57 16.99
N GLY A 29 4.62 2.17 16.10
CA GLY A 29 5.10 2.93 14.94
C GLY A 29 5.60 2.08 13.75
N VAL A 30 5.55 0.76 13.87
CA VAL A 30 5.93 -0.22 12.84
C VAL A 30 4.67 -0.78 12.19
N GLY A 31 4.66 -0.92 10.87
CA GLY A 31 3.54 -1.51 10.16
C GLY A 31 3.30 -0.93 8.78
N VAL A 32 2.02 -0.88 8.39
CA VAL A 32 1.58 -0.54 7.04
C VAL A 32 0.37 0.39 7.06
N ALA A 33 0.40 1.41 6.22
CA ALA A 33 -0.74 2.27 5.93
C ALA A 33 -1.05 2.27 4.43
N GLY A 34 -2.32 2.10 4.08
CA GLY A 34 -2.83 2.16 2.73
C GLY A 34 -3.74 3.37 2.53
N ARG A 35 -3.75 3.95 1.33
CA ARG A 35 -4.69 4.99 0.92
C ARG A 35 -5.20 4.75 -0.50
N GLY A 36 -6.49 5.03 -0.72
CA GLY A 36 -7.17 4.77 -1.98
C GLY A 36 -7.29 3.28 -2.28
N ILE A 37 -7.97 2.93 -3.36
CA ILE A 37 -8.23 1.54 -3.77
C ILE A 37 -7.91 1.39 -5.25
N THR A 38 -7.05 0.43 -5.58
CA THR A 38 -6.75 0.07 -6.98
C THR A 38 -7.53 -1.17 -7.40
N ALA A 39 -7.72 -2.12 -6.49
CA ALA A 39 -8.44 -3.35 -6.78
C ALA A 39 -9.00 -3.98 -5.51
N THR A 40 -10.02 -4.81 -5.68
CA THR A 40 -10.60 -5.65 -4.63
C THR A 40 -10.67 -7.09 -5.12
N CYS A 41 -10.46 -8.05 -4.22
CA CYS A 41 -10.63 -9.48 -4.52
C CYS A 41 -11.19 -10.22 -3.30
N ASP A 42 -11.73 -11.40 -3.53
CA ASP A 42 -12.14 -12.32 -2.48
C ASP A 42 -11.02 -13.34 -2.19
N GLU A 43 -11.20 -14.11 -1.11
CA GLU A 43 -10.26 -15.15 -0.70
C GLU A 43 -9.91 -16.15 -1.82
N PRO A 44 -10.86 -16.72 -2.58
CA PRO A 44 -10.53 -17.63 -3.67
C PRO A 44 -9.66 -16.99 -4.76
N GLY A 45 -9.90 -15.71 -5.08
CA GLY A 45 -9.16 -14.98 -6.10
C GLY A 45 -7.81 -14.43 -5.64
N LEU A 46 -7.56 -14.35 -4.33
CA LEU A 46 -6.44 -13.60 -3.76
C LEU A 46 -5.07 -14.07 -4.28
N HIS A 47 -4.80 -15.38 -4.25
CA HIS A 47 -3.49 -15.90 -4.68
C HIS A 47 -3.19 -15.62 -6.15
N SER A 48 -4.19 -15.80 -7.02
CA SER A 48 -4.06 -15.49 -8.45
C SER A 48 -3.86 -13.99 -8.66
N PHE A 49 -4.57 -13.16 -7.89
CA PHE A 49 -4.44 -11.71 -7.95
C PHE A 49 -3.04 -11.25 -7.53
N LEU A 50 -2.54 -11.72 -6.38
CA LEU A 50 -1.19 -11.38 -5.91
C LEU A 50 -0.10 -11.83 -6.89
N GLY A 51 -0.25 -13.02 -7.48
CA GLY A 51 0.66 -13.53 -8.52
C GLY A 51 0.62 -12.74 -9.84
N SER A 52 -0.42 -11.92 -10.05
CA SER A 52 -0.55 -11.07 -11.25
C SER A 52 0.09 -9.69 -11.10
N LEU A 53 0.54 -9.32 -9.89
CA LEU A 53 1.22 -8.06 -9.64
C LEU A 53 2.64 -8.14 -10.18
N ASN A 54 2.98 -7.20 -11.06
CA ASN A 54 4.32 -7.12 -11.65
C ASN A 54 5.02 -5.83 -11.21
N GLU A 55 6.33 -5.93 -11.00
CA GLU A 55 7.14 -4.78 -10.67
C GLU A 55 7.33 -3.88 -11.91
N ALA A 56 7.12 -2.58 -11.76
CA ALA A 56 7.36 -1.61 -12.82
C ALA A 56 8.86 -1.35 -13.02
N PRO A 57 9.32 -1.02 -14.24
CA PRO A 57 10.71 -0.66 -14.48
C PRO A 57 11.18 0.47 -13.56
N GLY A 58 12.39 0.33 -13.00
CA GLY A 58 13.01 1.33 -12.11
C GLY A 58 12.51 1.29 -10.66
N SER A 59 11.58 0.39 -10.31
CA SER A 59 11.20 0.12 -8.93
C SER A 59 12.38 -0.46 -8.15
N VAL A 60 12.46 -0.14 -6.86
CA VAL A 60 13.40 -0.80 -5.95
C VAL A 60 12.78 -2.10 -5.44
N THR A 61 13.57 -3.18 -5.41
CA THR A 61 13.15 -4.41 -4.73
C THR A 61 13.35 -4.22 -3.21
N PRO A 62 12.27 -4.11 -2.42
CA PRO A 62 12.41 -3.85 -0.99
C PRO A 62 12.68 -5.17 -0.24
N PRO A 63 13.09 -5.11 1.04
CA PRO A 63 13.16 -6.30 1.87
C PRO A 63 11.79 -7.00 1.98
N THR A 64 11.78 -8.28 2.32
CA THR A 64 10.53 -9.04 2.52
C THR A 64 9.59 -8.30 3.47
N GLY A 65 8.32 -8.14 3.05
CA GLY A 65 7.30 -7.44 3.84
C GLY A 65 7.17 -5.93 3.60
N HIS A 66 7.97 -5.36 2.69
CA HIS A 66 8.00 -3.92 2.41
C HIS A 66 7.47 -3.50 1.02
N GLY A 67 6.90 -4.45 0.26
CA GLY A 67 6.32 -4.21 -1.06
C GLY A 67 4.81 -3.94 -1.01
N PRO A 68 4.08 -4.21 -2.11
CA PRO A 68 2.63 -4.06 -2.14
C PRO A 68 1.97 -4.96 -1.08
N ALA A 69 1.00 -4.42 -0.36
CA ALA A 69 0.26 -5.13 0.67
C ALA A 69 -1.24 -5.02 0.41
N VAL A 70 -1.97 -6.10 0.67
CA VAL A 70 -3.43 -6.11 0.67
C VAL A 70 -3.97 -6.04 2.09
N PHE A 71 -5.10 -5.36 2.28
CA PHE A 71 -5.83 -5.30 3.54
C PHE A 71 -7.05 -6.18 3.43
N GLY A 72 -7.23 -7.08 4.41
CA GLY A 72 -8.31 -8.06 4.42
C GLY A 72 -9.29 -7.85 5.56
N THR A 73 -10.56 -8.11 5.31
CA THR A 73 -11.54 -8.36 6.38
C THR A 73 -11.96 -9.82 6.35
N VAL A 74 -11.78 -10.52 7.46
CA VAL A 74 -12.21 -11.89 7.66
C VAL A 74 -13.50 -11.87 8.48
N PRO A 75 -14.63 -12.37 7.95
CA PRO A 75 -15.87 -12.44 8.70
C PRO A 75 -15.74 -13.29 9.97
N PHE A 76 -16.51 -12.93 11.02
CA PHE A 76 -16.57 -13.74 12.23
C PHE A 76 -17.18 -15.13 11.97
N LEU A 77 -18.16 -15.21 11.07
CA LEU A 77 -18.80 -16.47 10.70
C LEU A 77 -17.84 -17.27 9.81
N PRO A 78 -17.52 -18.54 10.15
CA PRO A 78 -16.57 -19.35 9.38
C PRO A 78 -16.97 -19.61 7.93
N SER A 79 -18.26 -19.48 7.60
CA SER A 79 -18.77 -19.63 6.24
C SER A 79 -18.70 -18.35 5.41
N GLY A 80 -18.28 -17.23 6.01
CA GLY A 80 -18.17 -15.96 5.32
C GLY A 80 -16.87 -15.86 4.55
N THR A 81 -16.94 -15.38 3.30
CA THR A 81 -15.76 -15.16 2.46
C THR A 81 -15.00 -13.92 2.89
N ALA A 82 -13.69 -14.04 3.09
CA ALA A 82 -12.85 -12.87 3.32
C ALA A 82 -12.75 -11.99 2.06
N THR A 83 -12.72 -10.69 2.26
CA THR A 83 -12.53 -9.70 1.18
C THR A 83 -11.23 -8.96 1.40
N PHE A 84 -10.56 -8.63 0.30
CA PHE A 84 -9.25 -8.01 0.29
C PHE A 84 -9.26 -6.78 -0.63
N VAL A 85 -8.48 -5.78 -0.24
CA VAL A 85 -8.31 -4.53 -0.95
C VAL A 85 -6.82 -4.32 -1.20
N LEU A 86 -6.43 -4.04 -2.44
CA LEU A 86 -5.12 -3.49 -2.77
C LEU A 86 -5.23 -1.96 -2.76
N PRO A 87 -4.57 -1.27 -1.81
CA PRO A 87 -4.55 0.18 -1.81
C PRO A 87 -3.83 0.75 -3.02
N ARG A 88 -4.15 2.00 -3.34
CA ARG A 88 -3.45 2.73 -4.40
C ARG A 88 -2.03 3.09 -3.99
N LEU A 89 -1.89 3.66 -2.80
CA LEU A 89 -0.61 3.93 -2.15
C LEU A 89 -0.52 3.09 -0.88
N CYS A 90 0.62 2.46 -0.65
CA CYS A 90 0.96 1.71 0.55
C CYS A 90 2.29 2.24 1.10
N ILE A 91 2.34 2.58 2.38
CA ILE A 91 3.58 2.93 3.08
C ILE A 91 3.86 1.86 4.14
N THR A 92 5.03 1.23 4.06
CA THR A 92 5.51 0.30 5.08
C THR A 92 6.64 0.93 5.88
N LYS A 93 6.70 0.67 7.19
CA LYS A 93 7.78 1.12 8.07
C LYS A 93 8.22 -0.05 8.97
N ASP A 94 9.54 -0.31 9.03
CA ASP A 94 10.11 -1.28 9.98
C ASP A 94 10.54 -0.63 11.31
N ALA A 95 10.92 -1.48 12.27
CA ALA A 95 11.44 -1.07 13.57
C ALA A 95 12.79 -0.32 13.49
N GLY A 96 13.52 -0.44 12.37
CA GLY A 96 14.73 0.32 12.10
C GLY A 96 14.45 1.72 11.53
N GLY A 97 13.18 2.06 11.28
CA GLY A 97 12.76 3.32 10.69
C GLY A 97 12.83 3.37 9.16
N ARG A 98 13.25 2.29 8.49
CA ARG A 98 13.24 2.24 7.02
C ARG A 98 11.80 2.24 6.55
N THR A 99 11.53 3.09 5.58
CA THR A 99 10.19 3.34 5.09
C THR A 99 10.16 3.17 3.58
N PHE A 100 9.17 2.42 3.08
CA PHE A 100 8.99 2.18 1.65
C PHE A 100 7.60 2.63 1.23
N ALA A 101 7.54 3.33 0.10
CA ALA A 101 6.30 3.69 -0.55
C ALA A 101 6.09 2.78 -1.78
N THR A 102 4.95 2.12 -1.84
CA THR A 102 4.54 1.31 -2.99
C THR A 102 3.26 1.90 -3.59
N LEU A 103 3.29 2.18 -4.88
CA LEU A 103 2.15 2.67 -5.65
C LEU A 103 1.71 1.60 -6.65
N SER A 104 0.43 1.24 -6.67
CA SER A 104 -0.13 0.16 -7.50
C SER A 104 -1.15 0.68 -8.50
N GLY A 105 -1.10 0.24 -9.76
CA GLY A 105 -1.99 0.73 -10.81
C GLY A 105 -1.99 -0.13 -12.08
N PRO A 106 -2.93 0.12 -13.01
CA PRO A 106 -3.17 -0.77 -14.16
C PRO A 106 -1.98 -0.86 -15.12
N ASP A 107 -1.20 0.21 -15.25
CA ASP A 107 -0.14 0.37 -16.27
C ASP A 107 1.04 1.22 -15.76
N GLU A 108 2.09 1.36 -16.58
CA GLU A 108 3.32 2.08 -16.20
C GLU A 108 3.07 3.58 -15.94
N SER A 109 2.17 4.21 -16.70
CA SER A 109 1.86 5.64 -16.53
C SER A 109 1.26 5.90 -15.16
N SER A 110 0.38 4.98 -14.72
CA SER A 110 -0.24 5.01 -13.41
C SER A 110 0.74 4.75 -12.28
N VAL A 111 1.93 4.18 -12.51
CA VAL A 111 2.93 3.94 -11.45
C VAL A 111 4.26 4.66 -11.70
N SER A 112 4.22 5.72 -12.51
CA SER A 112 5.37 6.58 -12.80
C SER A 112 5.92 7.28 -11.55
N GLU A 113 7.16 7.77 -11.60
CA GLU A 113 7.76 8.55 -10.50
C GLU A 113 6.89 9.76 -10.15
N SER A 114 6.40 10.48 -11.17
CA SER A 114 5.51 11.63 -10.97
C SER A 114 4.21 11.24 -10.28
N ALA A 115 3.60 10.12 -10.65
CA ALA A 115 2.39 9.62 -9.98
C ALA A 115 2.67 9.21 -8.52
N LEU A 116 3.85 8.68 -8.23
CA LEU A 116 4.28 8.36 -6.87
C LEU A 116 4.55 9.61 -6.03
N ASP A 117 5.20 10.62 -6.61
CA ASP A 117 5.41 11.92 -5.98
C ASP A 117 4.10 12.61 -5.67
N GLU A 118 3.16 12.64 -6.63
CA GLU A 118 1.82 13.19 -6.43
C GLU A 118 1.07 12.47 -5.29
N ALA A 119 1.09 11.14 -5.28
CA ALA A 119 0.44 10.35 -4.23
C ALA A 119 1.06 10.61 -2.84
N LEU A 120 2.39 10.70 -2.75
CA LEU A 120 3.11 10.99 -1.51
C LEU A 120 2.86 12.42 -1.01
N ASN A 121 2.84 13.40 -1.91
CA ASN A 121 2.51 14.78 -1.57
C ASN A 121 1.06 14.88 -1.06
N ALA A 122 0.11 14.20 -1.70
CA ALA A 122 -1.27 14.16 -1.25
C ALA A 122 -1.44 13.45 0.12
N ALA A 123 -0.61 12.44 0.42
CA ALA A 123 -0.61 11.74 1.70
C ALA A 123 -0.05 12.62 2.84
N THR A 124 1.00 13.39 2.57
CA THR A 124 1.70 14.20 3.57
C THR A 124 1.21 15.65 3.67
N ALA A 125 0.37 16.12 2.74
CA ALA A 125 -0.20 17.47 2.78
C ALA A 125 -1.06 17.67 4.04
N VAL A 126 -0.58 18.46 4.99
CA VAL A 126 -1.32 18.81 6.22
C VAL A 126 -2.66 19.43 5.84
N THR A 127 -3.76 18.72 6.09
CA THR A 127 -5.09 19.31 6.01
C THR A 127 -5.41 19.83 7.40
N ARG A 128 -5.16 21.12 7.61
CA ARG A 128 -5.68 21.81 8.81
C ARG A 128 -7.22 21.70 8.79
N PRO A 129 -7.86 21.32 9.91
CA PRO A 129 -9.31 21.43 10.05
C PRO A 129 -9.77 22.89 9.96
#